data_AF-A0A937TV66-F1
#
_entry.id   AF-A0A937TV66-F1
#
_cell.length_a   1.000
_cell.length_b   1.000
_cell.length_c   1.000
_cell.angle_alpha   90.00
_cell.angle_beta   90.00
_cell.angle_gamma   90.00
#
_symmetry.space_group_name_H-M   'P 1'
#
loop_
_entity.id
_entity.type
_entity.pdbx_description
1 polymer ?
#
loop_
_entity_poly.entity_id
_entity_poly.type
_entity_poly.pdbx_seq_one_letter_code
_entity_poly.pdbx_strand_id
1 'polypeptide(L)'
;MSRKRQILIAMALGTLGILGLIAVATGQPRDLDAARKQYEIRLKQLAPDADADAHIALAKWCLREGLDPEAKSHALAAHKANPEDVRAKYLIYALSAAAPATGTGAGTGTELDTLPEAVMNLGEKKPVTITNEEARALTNEEGVEAIRGFREVQRILASRCGDIKCHGGIGSGAKWLLALQGTTTDRMLAENFRTVSRYFNRDNPEKSPLLTIPMKGEGSNHPEQIIRGKTDPVYSTLFTYIGKLLKVTQKDDFWGSGKAPSTPPQP
;
A
#
# COMPACT_ATOMS: atom_id res chain seq x y z
N MET A 1 -34.09 46.50 -41.18
CA MET A 1 -34.71 45.36 -40.46
C MET A 1 -33.98 45.15 -39.14
N SER A 2 -34.73 44.95 -38.06
CA SER A 2 -34.42 45.35 -36.69
C SER A 2 -33.73 44.26 -35.83
N ARG A 3 -32.79 44.67 -34.98
CA ARG A 3 -32.07 43.87 -33.94
C ARG A 3 -32.97 43.26 -32.84
N LYS A 4 -34.30 43.32 -32.97
CA LYS A 4 -35.25 42.86 -31.94
C LYS A 4 -35.77 41.41 -32.11
N ARG A 5 -35.18 40.60 -33.01
CA ARG A 5 -35.62 39.20 -33.22
C ARG A 5 -34.69 38.10 -32.66
N GLN A 6 -33.61 38.46 -31.97
CA GLN A 6 -32.65 37.48 -31.44
C GLN A 6 -32.80 37.16 -29.93
N ILE A 7 -33.81 37.71 -29.24
CA ILE A 7 -33.96 37.55 -27.77
C ILE A 7 -35.04 36.52 -27.36
N LEU A 8 -35.75 35.89 -28.29
CA LEU A 8 -36.80 34.92 -27.96
C LEU A 8 -36.67 33.67 -28.83
N ILE A 9 -35.87 32.71 -28.39
CA ILE A 9 -35.98 31.24 -28.57
C ILE A 9 -34.74 30.66 -27.87
N ALA A 10 -34.92 30.16 -26.65
CA ALA A 10 -34.14 29.11 -25.97
C ALA A 10 -34.29 29.22 -24.44
N MET A 11 -35.53 29.32 -23.95
CA MET A 11 -35.88 28.83 -22.62
C MET A 11 -37.06 27.88 -22.82
N ALA A 12 -36.78 26.58 -22.81
CA ALA A 12 -37.71 25.51 -22.42
C ALA A 12 -37.07 24.15 -22.74
N LEU A 13 -37.30 23.18 -21.85
CA LEU A 13 -36.78 21.80 -21.84
C LEU A 13 -35.40 21.70 -21.19
N GLY A 14 -35.23 21.12 -20.03
CA GLY A 14 -36.11 20.25 -19.28
C GLY A 14 -35.22 19.47 -18.33
N THR A 15 -35.52 19.57 -17.05
CA THR A 15 -35.09 18.70 -15.96
C THR A 15 -34.77 17.27 -16.42
N LEU A 16 -33.48 16.93 -16.52
CA LEU A 16 -33.01 15.56 -16.73
C LEU A 16 -32.06 15.19 -15.60
N GLY A 17 -32.61 14.31 -14.75
CA GLY A 17 -32.03 13.53 -13.66
C GLY A 17 -30.53 13.70 -13.39
N ILE A 18 -30.24 14.33 -12.26
CA ILE A 18 -29.06 14.02 -11.45
C ILE A 18 -29.29 12.63 -10.85
N LEU A 19 -29.08 11.59 -11.65
CA LEU A 19 -28.81 10.25 -11.13
C LEU A 19 -27.35 10.25 -10.71
N GLY A 20 -27.14 10.47 -9.42
CA GLY A 20 -25.85 10.26 -8.77
C GLY A 20 -25.41 8.83 -8.98
N LEU A 21 -24.41 8.65 -9.84
CA LEU A 21 -23.60 7.44 -9.88
C LEU A 21 -22.76 7.42 -8.60
N ILE A 22 -23.34 6.88 -7.54
CA ILE A 22 -22.57 6.34 -6.42
C ILE A 22 -21.93 5.06 -6.97
N ALA A 23 -20.78 5.22 -7.62
CA ALA A 23 -19.89 4.11 -7.87
C ALA A 23 -19.34 3.67 -6.51
N VAL A 24 -20.06 2.74 -5.87
CA VAL A 24 -19.50 1.92 -4.82
C VAL A 24 -18.25 1.28 -5.42
N ALA A 25 -17.08 1.57 -4.86
CA ALA A 25 -15.81 0.97 -5.23
C ALA A 25 -15.81 -0.52 -4.84
N THR A 26 -16.68 -1.29 -5.48
CA THR A 26 -16.48 -2.73 -5.61
C THR A 26 -15.19 -2.87 -6.41
N GLY A 27 -14.25 -3.68 -5.91
CA GLY A 27 -13.05 -4.00 -6.65
C GLY A 27 -13.43 -4.75 -7.91
N GLN A 28 -13.80 -4.01 -8.97
CA GLN A 28 -14.08 -4.61 -10.27
C GLN A 28 -12.88 -5.48 -10.62
N PRO A 29 -13.11 -6.74 -11.00
CA PRO A 29 -12.02 -7.59 -11.48
C PRO A 29 -11.33 -6.84 -12.61
N ARG A 30 -10.01 -6.70 -12.51
CA ARG A 30 -9.23 -6.05 -13.58
C ARG A 30 -9.44 -6.85 -14.86
N ASP A 31 -9.77 -6.15 -15.94
CA ASP A 31 -9.82 -6.76 -17.27
C ASP A 31 -8.38 -7.03 -17.74
N LEU A 32 -7.87 -8.21 -17.37
CA LEU A 32 -6.50 -8.62 -17.69
C LEU A 32 -6.30 -8.77 -19.20
N ASP A 33 -7.36 -9.03 -19.98
CA ASP A 33 -7.27 -9.15 -21.44
C ASP A 33 -7.08 -7.78 -22.09
N ALA A 34 -7.84 -6.77 -21.64
CA ALA A 34 -7.63 -5.39 -22.06
C ALA A 34 -6.23 -4.90 -21.67
N ALA A 35 -5.77 -5.23 -20.45
CA ALA A 35 -4.42 -4.91 -20.00
C ALA A 35 -3.35 -5.58 -20.88
N ARG A 36 -3.51 -6.87 -21.23
CA ARG A 36 -2.59 -7.59 -22.13
C ARG A 36 -2.52 -6.98 -23.53
N LYS A 37 -3.65 -6.53 -24.10
CA LYS A 37 -3.64 -5.82 -25.39
C LYS A 37 -2.86 -4.51 -25.34
N GLN A 38 -3.02 -3.74 -24.26
CA GLN A 38 -2.24 -2.51 -24.07
C GLN A 38 -0.75 -2.81 -23.85
N TYR A 39 -0.43 -3.89 -23.16
CA TYR A 39 0.94 -4.36 -22.99
C TYR A 39 1.62 -4.62 -24.33
N GLU A 40 0.97 -5.32 -25.26
CA GLU A 40 1.53 -5.58 -26.59
C GLU A 40 1.83 -4.31 -27.39
N ILE A 41 0.96 -3.29 -27.28
CA ILE A 41 1.17 -2.00 -27.93
C ILE A 41 2.41 -1.31 -27.34
N ARG A 42 2.52 -1.27 -26.01
CA ARG A 42 3.68 -0.69 -25.32
C ARG A 42 4.97 -1.45 -25.63
N LEU A 43 4.90 -2.77 -25.74
CA LEU A 43 6.03 -3.61 -26.09
C LEU A 43 6.54 -3.32 -27.51
N LYS A 44 5.65 -3.06 -28.48
CA LYS A 44 6.03 -2.63 -29.83
C LYS A 44 6.66 -1.24 -29.88
N GLN A 45 6.34 -0.39 -28.91
CA GLN A 45 6.92 0.95 -28.76
C GLN A 45 8.26 0.93 -28.03
N LEU A 46 8.59 -0.19 -27.37
CA LEU A 46 9.86 -0.37 -26.69
C LEU A 46 10.94 -0.65 -27.71
N ALA A 47 12.01 0.16 -27.70
CA ALA A 47 13.14 -0.05 -28.60
C ALA A 47 13.79 -1.44 -28.33
N PRO A 48 14.34 -2.11 -29.36
CA PRO A 48 15.02 -3.40 -29.17
C PRO A 48 16.21 -3.33 -28.20
N ASP A 49 16.85 -2.16 -28.10
CA ASP A 49 17.97 -1.81 -27.24
C ASP A 49 17.55 -0.89 -26.08
N ALA A 50 16.27 -0.94 -25.69
CA ALA A 50 15.75 -0.16 -24.58
C ALA A 50 16.59 -0.30 -23.31
N ASP A 51 16.85 0.84 -22.69
CA ASP A 51 17.65 0.91 -21.48
C ASP A 51 16.90 0.40 -20.23
N ALA A 52 17.60 0.38 -19.10
CA ALA A 52 17.04 -0.03 -17.83
C ALA A 52 15.82 0.84 -17.42
N ASP A 53 15.83 2.14 -17.72
CA ASP A 53 14.75 3.07 -17.37
C ASP A 53 13.45 2.72 -18.09
N ALA A 54 13.52 2.45 -19.40
CA ALA A 54 12.38 2.06 -20.21
C ALA A 54 11.77 0.73 -19.73
N HIS A 55 12.62 -0.25 -19.41
CA HIS A 55 12.18 -1.52 -18.83
C HIS A 55 11.57 -1.37 -17.43
N ILE A 56 12.14 -0.52 -16.55
CA ILE A 56 11.56 -0.22 -15.24
C ILE A 56 10.19 0.44 -15.37
N ALA A 57 10.04 1.39 -16.29
CA ALA A 57 8.78 2.08 -16.52
C ALA A 57 7.67 1.10 -16.96
N LEU A 58 8.00 0.18 -17.87
CA LEU A 58 7.06 -0.83 -18.35
C LEU A 58 6.75 -1.87 -17.26
N ALA A 59 7.74 -2.32 -16.51
CA ALA A 59 7.55 -3.21 -15.36
C ALA A 59 6.60 -2.62 -14.30
N LYS A 60 6.82 -1.35 -13.93
CA LYS A 60 5.95 -0.62 -13.01
C LYS A 60 4.53 -0.51 -13.57
N TRP A 61 4.36 -0.31 -14.88
CA TRP A 61 3.04 -0.27 -15.50
C TRP A 61 2.35 -1.64 -15.44
N CYS A 62 3.01 -2.72 -15.86
CA CYS A 62 2.48 -4.08 -15.79
C CYS A 62 2.03 -4.45 -14.36
N LEU A 63 2.82 -4.11 -13.35
CA LEU A 63 2.49 -4.36 -11.94
C LEU A 63 1.23 -3.61 -11.47
N ARG A 64 0.95 -2.41 -12.00
CA ARG A 64 -0.29 -1.67 -11.71
C ARG A 64 -1.50 -2.34 -12.34
N GLU A 65 -1.35 -2.87 -13.55
CA GLU A 65 -2.41 -3.58 -14.26
C GLU A 65 -2.63 -5.00 -13.74
N GLY A 66 -1.72 -5.54 -12.91
CA GLY A 66 -1.78 -6.93 -12.40
C GLY A 66 -1.20 -7.95 -13.37
N LEU A 67 -0.37 -7.51 -14.31
CA LEU A 67 0.39 -8.35 -15.23
C LEU A 67 1.74 -8.72 -14.61
N ASP A 68 1.69 -9.49 -13.52
CA ASP A 68 2.87 -9.78 -12.70
C ASP A 68 3.98 -10.55 -13.45
N PRO A 69 3.68 -11.56 -14.30
CA PRO A 69 4.71 -12.24 -15.10
C PRO A 69 5.45 -11.29 -16.04
N GLU A 70 4.73 -10.41 -16.72
CA GLU A 70 5.28 -9.42 -17.65
C GLU A 70 6.09 -8.36 -16.91
N ALA A 71 5.57 -7.90 -15.76
CA ALA A 71 6.28 -6.98 -14.88
C ALA A 71 7.63 -7.57 -14.44
N LYS A 72 7.65 -8.86 -14.11
CA LYS A 72 8.87 -9.55 -13.65
C LYS A 72 9.87 -9.69 -14.79
N SER A 73 9.41 -10.04 -15.99
CA SER A 73 10.25 -10.10 -17.19
C SER A 73 10.97 -8.78 -17.44
N HIS A 74 10.25 -7.66 -17.40
CA HIS A 74 10.85 -6.35 -17.60
C HIS A 74 11.75 -5.89 -16.45
N ALA A 75 11.40 -6.21 -15.20
CA ALA A 75 12.28 -5.94 -14.07
C ALA A 75 13.62 -6.69 -14.20
N LEU A 76 13.61 -7.94 -14.67
CA LEU A 76 14.81 -8.72 -14.98
C LEU A 76 15.60 -8.14 -16.15
N ALA A 77 14.92 -7.71 -17.23
CA ALA A 77 15.56 -7.06 -18.36
C ALA A 77 16.27 -5.75 -17.95
N ALA A 78 15.62 -4.93 -17.12
CA ALA A 78 16.23 -3.73 -16.55
C ALA A 78 17.47 -4.05 -15.71
N HIS A 79 17.39 -5.08 -14.87
CA HIS A 79 18.53 -5.51 -14.06
C HIS A 79 19.68 -6.05 -14.90
N LYS A 80 19.39 -6.74 -16.01
CA LYS A 80 20.40 -7.19 -16.96
C LYS A 80 21.09 -6.01 -17.65
N ALA A 81 20.33 -4.99 -18.04
CA ALA A 81 20.86 -3.78 -18.70
C ALA A 81 21.69 -2.92 -17.74
N ASN A 82 21.27 -2.82 -16.47
CA ASN A 82 22.01 -2.14 -15.42
C ASN A 82 21.95 -2.94 -14.10
N PRO A 83 22.98 -3.77 -13.82
CA PRO A 83 23.03 -4.59 -12.62
C PRO A 83 23.06 -3.80 -11.32
N GLU A 84 23.47 -2.53 -11.32
CA GLU A 84 23.52 -1.70 -10.12
C GLU A 84 22.26 -0.88 -9.89
N ASP A 85 21.29 -0.92 -10.83
CA ASP A 85 20.03 -0.22 -10.67
C ASP A 85 19.18 -0.82 -9.54
N VAL A 86 19.17 -0.12 -8.41
CA VAL A 86 18.40 -0.53 -7.22
C VAL A 86 16.90 -0.64 -7.51
N ARG A 87 16.35 0.12 -8.47
CA ARG A 87 14.92 0.08 -8.81
C ARG A 87 14.55 -1.25 -9.50
N ALA A 88 15.43 -1.77 -10.33
CA ALA A 88 15.23 -3.07 -10.98
C ALA A 88 15.29 -4.21 -9.95
N LYS A 89 16.29 -4.19 -9.05
CA LYS A 89 16.41 -5.14 -7.92
C LYS A 89 15.14 -5.15 -7.07
N TYR A 90 14.62 -3.95 -6.81
CA TYR A 90 13.42 -3.72 -6.01
C TYR A 90 12.14 -4.28 -6.65
N LEU A 91 11.97 -4.12 -7.97
CA LEU A 91 10.82 -4.65 -8.69
C LEU A 91 10.85 -6.19 -8.75
N ILE A 92 12.01 -6.78 -9.04
CA ILE A 92 12.20 -8.25 -9.04
C ILE A 92 11.81 -8.83 -7.67
N TYR A 93 12.24 -8.15 -6.60
CA TYR A 93 11.88 -8.51 -5.24
C TYR A 93 10.36 -8.51 -5.02
N ALA A 94 9.70 -7.38 -5.29
CA ALA A 94 8.28 -7.19 -5.03
C ALA A 94 7.40 -8.23 -5.77
N LEU A 95 7.84 -8.64 -6.96
CA LEU A 95 7.13 -9.58 -7.84
C LEU A 95 7.38 -11.05 -7.51
N SER A 96 8.44 -11.37 -6.77
CA SER A 96 8.75 -12.76 -6.37
C SER A 96 7.95 -13.22 -5.14
N ALA A 97 7.16 -12.33 -4.53
CA ALA A 97 6.49 -12.52 -3.25
C ALA A 97 5.01 -12.98 -3.33
N ALA A 98 4.39 -13.04 -4.51
CA ALA A 98 2.93 -13.09 -4.70
C ALA A 98 2.25 -14.50 -4.71
N ALA A 99 2.88 -15.55 -4.17
CA ALA A 99 2.20 -16.85 -4.02
C ALA A 99 1.31 -16.87 -2.75
N PRO A 100 0.02 -17.26 -2.81
CA PRO A 100 -0.92 -17.08 -1.70
C PRO A 100 -0.78 -18.14 -0.60
N ALA A 101 -0.87 -17.71 0.67
CA ALA A 101 -1.05 -18.55 1.85
C ALA A 101 -2.32 -18.12 2.61
N THR A 102 -3.19 -19.08 2.85
CA THR A 102 -4.50 -19.01 3.51
C THR A 102 -4.39 -19.27 5.02
N GLY A 103 -5.01 -18.46 5.90
CA GLY A 103 -5.33 -18.94 7.27
C GLY A 103 -5.47 -17.94 8.44
N THR A 104 -6.64 -17.29 8.51
CA THR A 104 -7.45 -16.84 9.68
C THR A 104 -6.99 -17.05 11.15
N GLY A 105 -7.12 -15.99 11.98
CA GLY A 105 -7.39 -16.04 13.44
C GLY A 105 -7.11 -14.69 14.15
N ALA A 106 -7.85 -14.32 15.21
CA ALA A 106 -8.06 -12.90 15.60
C ALA A 106 -8.24 -12.64 17.12
N GLY A 107 -7.65 -11.54 17.68
CA GLY A 107 -8.34 -10.62 18.62
C GLY A 107 -7.69 -9.74 19.79
N THR A 108 -8.38 -9.31 20.88
CA THR A 108 -8.98 -8.08 21.53
C THR A 108 -7.96 -7.49 22.51
N GLY A 109 -7.84 -6.20 22.88
CA GLY A 109 -8.73 -5.03 22.90
C GLY A 109 -8.05 -3.72 23.42
N THR A 110 -8.77 -2.61 23.19
CA THR A 110 -8.85 -1.23 23.78
C THR A 110 -7.99 -0.81 25.00
N GLU A 111 -7.59 0.45 25.28
CA GLU A 111 -7.71 1.83 24.71
C GLU A 111 -6.87 2.75 25.64
N LEU A 112 -5.76 3.36 25.20
CA LEU A 112 -5.56 4.74 24.68
C LEU A 112 -5.45 5.85 25.76
N ASP A 113 -4.26 6.46 25.92
CA ASP A 113 -4.15 7.93 25.80
C ASP A 113 -2.73 8.46 25.55
N THR A 114 -2.65 9.47 24.69
CA THR A 114 -1.52 10.39 24.36
C THR A 114 -0.27 9.85 23.63
N LEU A 115 -0.14 10.14 22.32
CA LEU A 115 1.12 9.97 21.56
C LEU A 115 2.03 11.22 21.69
N PRO A 116 3.29 11.09 22.12
CA PRO A 116 4.22 12.20 22.24
C PRO A 116 4.78 12.69 20.90
N GLU A 117 5.22 13.94 20.89
CA GLU A 117 5.92 14.71 19.85
C GLU A 117 7.18 14.01 19.24
N ALA A 118 7.55 12.83 19.73
CA ALA A 118 8.70 12.03 19.34
C ALA A 118 8.60 11.37 17.94
N VAL A 119 7.48 11.48 17.23
CA VAL A 119 7.34 10.88 15.87
C VAL A 119 8.10 11.68 14.79
N MET A 120 8.60 12.88 15.09
CA MET A 120 9.15 13.80 14.08
C MET A 120 10.66 13.71 13.86
N ASN A 121 11.43 13.08 14.75
CA ASN A 121 12.90 13.06 14.68
C ASN A 121 13.48 11.65 14.64
N LEU A 122 13.46 11.04 13.46
CA LEU A 122 14.34 9.91 13.15
C LEU A 122 14.98 10.18 11.78
N GLY A 123 15.99 11.05 11.80
CA GLY A 123 16.97 11.17 10.73
C GLY A 123 18.02 10.07 10.89
N GLU A 124 18.54 9.61 9.75
CA GLU A 124 19.36 8.40 9.54
C GLU A 124 18.54 7.11 9.55
N LYS A 125 18.15 6.63 8.35
CA LYS A 125 17.34 5.41 8.27
C LYS A 125 17.82 4.47 7.18
N LYS A 126 18.68 3.54 7.57
CA LYS A 126 18.69 2.20 6.97
C LYS A 126 17.33 1.53 7.27
N PRO A 127 16.92 0.50 6.51
CA PRO A 127 15.79 -0.32 6.92
C PRO A 127 15.94 -0.76 8.37
N VAL A 128 14.85 -0.73 9.14
CA VAL A 128 14.87 -1.28 10.49
C VAL A 128 15.30 -2.74 10.37
N THR A 129 16.36 -3.10 11.08
CA THR A 129 16.83 -4.49 11.13
C THR A 129 16.43 -5.07 12.47
N ILE A 130 15.81 -6.24 12.47
CA ILE A 130 15.45 -6.97 13.68
C ILE A 130 15.97 -8.41 13.61
N THR A 131 16.22 -8.99 14.76
CA THR A 131 16.57 -10.42 14.90
C THR A 131 15.37 -11.31 14.55
N ASN A 132 15.63 -12.60 14.29
CA ASN A 132 14.55 -13.59 14.11
C ASN A 132 13.64 -13.67 15.33
N GLU A 133 14.19 -13.48 16.53
CA GLU A 133 13.43 -13.54 17.78
C GLU A 133 12.51 -12.34 17.95
N GLU A 134 13.02 -11.12 17.70
CA GLU A 134 12.20 -9.91 17.67
C GLU A 134 11.11 -9.97 16.59
N ALA A 135 11.41 -10.55 15.42
CA ALA A 135 10.39 -10.74 14.39
C ALA A 135 9.27 -11.68 14.83
N ARG A 136 9.62 -12.78 15.51
CA ARG A 136 8.62 -13.70 16.11
C ARG A 136 7.82 -12.99 17.20
N ALA A 137 8.47 -12.24 18.08
CA ALA A 137 7.80 -11.47 19.12
C ALA A 137 6.81 -10.46 18.52
N LEU A 138 7.24 -9.67 17.54
CA LEU A 138 6.37 -8.72 16.84
C LEU A 138 5.23 -9.43 16.11
N THR A 139 5.48 -10.59 15.50
CA THR A 139 4.43 -11.37 14.83
C THR A 139 3.41 -11.93 15.81
N ASN A 140 3.83 -12.31 17.01
CA ASN A 140 2.94 -12.75 18.07
C ASN A 140 2.11 -11.58 18.63
N GLU A 141 2.74 -10.42 18.82
CA GLU A 141 2.09 -9.20 19.33
C GLU A 141 1.06 -8.63 18.34
N GLU A 142 1.42 -8.53 17.07
CA GLU A 142 0.57 -7.93 16.03
C GLU A 142 -0.42 -8.93 15.42
N GLY A 143 -0.17 -10.22 15.61
CA GLY A 143 -0.87 -11.31 14.97
C GLY A 143 -0.25 -11.70 13.61
N VAL A 144 -0.19 -13.00 13.36
CA VAL A 144 0.36 -13.59 12.14
C VAL A 144 -0.31 -13.00 10.88
N GLU A 145 -1.62 -12.81 10.92
CA GLU A 145 -2.38 -12.26 9.79
C GLU A 145 -2.09 -10.77 9.55
N ALA A 146 -1.75 -9.98 10.57
CA ALA A 146 -1.35 -8.59 10.40
C ALA A 146 -0.01 -8.52 9.65
N ILE A 147 0.99 -9.26 10.11
CA ILE A 147 2.33 -9.27 9.50
C ILE A 147 2.28 -9.87 8.10
N ARG A 148 1.60 -11.00 7.90
CA ARG A 148 1.49 -11.62 6.57
C ARG A 148 0.62 -10.79 5.63
N GLY A 149 -0.46 -10.19 6.13
CA GLY A 149 -1.30 -9.27 5.38
C GLY A 149 -0.56 -8.02 4.93
N PHE A 150 0.52 -7.63 5.63
CA PHE A 150 1.37 -6.51 5.24
C PHE A 150 2.06 -6.73 3.89
N ARG A 151 2.13 -7.98 3.39
CA ARG A 151 2.75 -8.29 2.09
C ARG A 151 2.16 -7.49 0.93
N GLU A 152 0.83 -7.33 0.91
CA GLU A 152 0.17 -6.54 -0.14
C GLU A 152 0.44 -5.04 0.03
N VAL A 153 0.42 -4.55 1.28
CA VAL A 153 0.79 -3.16 1.60
C VAL A 153 2.23 -2.88 1.18
N GLN A 154 3.16 -3.77 1.50
CA GLN A 154 4.57 -3.68 1.11
C GLN A 154 4.69 -3.55 -0.42
N ARG A 155 3.94 -4.32 -1.21
CA ARG A 155 3.94 -4.23 -2.68
C ARG A 155 3.44 -2.88 -3.20
N ILE A 156 2.40 -2.33 -2.57
CA ILE A 156 1.86 -1.01 -2.90
C ILE A 156 2.87 0.08 -2.55
N LEU A 157 3.37 0.08 -1.31
CA LEU A 157 4.40 1.01 -0.87
C LEU A 157 5.63 0.92 -1.76
N ALA A 158 5.97 -0.29 -2.17
CA ALA A 158 7.04 -0.53 -3.09
C ALA A 158 6.83 0.11 -4.46
N SER A 159 5.73 -0.22 -5.10
CA SER A 159 5.45 0.27 -6.45
C SER A 159 5.15 1.78 -6.52
N ARG A 160 4.60 2.37 -5.45
CA ARG A 160 4.08 3.75 -5.46
C ARG A 160 4.92 4.74 -4.68
N CYS A 161 5.54 4.31 -3.59
CA CYS A 161 6.29 5.19 -2.69
C CYS A 161 7.80 4.89 -2.73
N GLY A 162 8.18 3.68 -3.11
CA GLY A 162 9.54 3.14 -3.13
C GLY A 162 10.40 3.61 -4.29
N ASP A 163 10.13 4.77 -4.90
CA ASP A 163 11.04 5.33 -5.89
C ASP A 163 12.36 5.76 -5.22
N ILE A 164 13.48 5.63 -5.93
CA ILE A 164 14.82 5.91 -5.40
C ILE A 164 14.94 7.37 -4.91
N LYS A 165 14.20 8.30 -5.52
CA LYS A 165 14.18 9.71 -5.13
C LYS A 165 13.32 9.98 -3.89
N CYS A 166 12.48 9.01 -3.50
CA CYS A 166 11.55 9.08 -2.37
C CYS A 166 11.91 7.99 -1.35
N HIS A 167 11.11 6.94 -1.16
CA HIS A 167 11.34 5.93 -0.10
C HIS A 167 12.15 4.69 -0.52
N GLY A 168 12.76 4.71 -1.72
CA GLY A 168 13.51 3.57 -2.27
C GLY A 168 15.02 3.73 -2.30
N GLY A 169 15.55 4.91 -2.00
CA GLY A 169 16.98 5.22 -2.10
C GLY A 169 17.59 5.68 -0.79
N ILE A 170 18.84 5.27 -0.55
CA ILE A 170 19.65 5.84 0.53
C ILE A 170 20.01 7.28 0.14
N GLY A 171 19.71 8.25 1.00
CA GLY A 171 20.05 9.67 0.77
C GLY A 171 18.92 10.54 0.22
N SER A 172 17.70 10.02 0.02
CA SER A 172 16.53 10.79 -0.43
C SER A 172 15.93 11.73 0.64
N GLY A 173 16.39 11.64 1.89
CA GLY A 173 15.75 12.31 3.03
C GLY A 173 14.45 11.66 3.50
N ALA A 174 14.08 10.49 2.95
CA ALA A 174 12.87 9.78 3.33
C ALA A 174 12.85 9.37 4.81
N LYS A 175 11.68 9.54 5.44
CA LYS A 175 11.46 9.24 6.85
C LYS A 175 11.33 7.74 7.15
N TRP A 176 11.41 6.87 6.14
CA TRP A 176 11.42 5.42 6.27
C TRP A 176 11.90 4.76 4.98
N LEU A 177 12.49 3.57 5.10
CA LEU A 177 12.92 2.70 4.00
C LEU A 177 12.49 1.27 4.29
N LEU A 178 12.07 0.53 3.26
CA LEU A 178 11.74 -0.89 3.37
C LEU A 178 13.00 -1.75 3.13
N ALA A 179 13.16 -2.81 3.92
CA ALA A 179 14.07 -3.92 3.68
C ALA A 179 13.50 -4.77 2.54
N LEU A 180 14.13 -4.73 1.37
CA LEU A 180 13.63 -5.40 0.15
C LEU A 180 14.74 -6.15 -0.59
N GLN A 181 15.77 -6.58 0.14
CA GLN A 181 16.88 -7.36 -0.39
C GLN A 181 16.68 -8.85 -0.14
N GLY A 182 16.66 -9.67 -1.19
CA GLY A 182 16.60 -11.15 -1.09
C GLY A 182 15.18 -11.72 -1.17
N THR A 183 14.93 -12.91 -0.63
CA THR A 183 13.55 -13.46 -0.60
C THR A 183 12.75 -12.80 0.52
N THR A 184 11.48 -12.43 0.29
CA THR A 184 10.60 -11.94 1.36
C THR A 184 10.42 -13.02 2.42
N THR A 185 11.06 -12.82 3.58
CA THR A 185 10.89 -13.67 4.76
C THR A 185 9.91 -13.04 5.74
N ASP A 186 9.37 -13.83 6.67
CA ASP A 186 8.52 -13.31 7.75
C ASP A 186 9.27 -12.26 8.59
N ARG A 187 10.58 -12.45 8.80
CA ARG A 187 11.46 -11.45 9.43
C ARG A 187 11.44 -10.13 8.67
N MET A 188 11.57 -10.17 7.36
CA MET A 188 11.59 -8.96 6.52
C MET A 188 10.22 -8.27 6.47
N LEU A 189 9.13 -9.04 6.44
CA LEU A 189 7.78 -8.47 6.59
C LEU A 189 7.62 -7.77 7.94
N ALA A 190 8.10 -8.39 9.01
CA ALA A 190 8.10 -7.79 10.35
C ALA A 190 8.95 -6.51 10.43
N GLU A 191 10.13 -6.47 9.80
CA GLU A 191 10.97 -5.26 9.69
C GLU A 191 10.24 -4.12 8.98
N ASN A 192 9.62 -4.44 7.85
CA ASN A 192 8.90 -3.47 7.02
C ASN A 192 7.63 -3.00 7.69
N PHE A 193 6.90 -3.91 8.33
CA PHE A 193 5.76 -3.58 9.17
C PHE A 193 6.19 -2.64 10.30
N ARG A 194 7.19 -2.99 11.11
CA ARG A 194 7.70 -2.15 12.23
C ARG A 194 8.13 -0.76 11.78
N THR A 195 8.61 -0.65 10.56
CA THR A 195 9.02 0.61 9.94
C THR A 195 7.81 1.50 9.62
N VAL A 196 6.77 0.91 9.03
CA VAL A 196 5.63 1.66 8.47
C VAL A 196 4.48 1.81 9.46
N SER A 197 4.32 0.85 10.39
CA SER A 197 3.18 0.81 11.31
C SER A 197 3.12 2.01 12.25
N ARG A 198 4.24 2.69 12.46
CA ARG A 198 4.34 3.97 13.19
C ARG A 198 3.57 5.11 12.54
N TYR A 199 3.20 4.97 11.26
CA TYR A 199 2.38 5.92 10.51
C TYR A 199 0.93 5.47 10.37
N PHE A 200 0.54 4.40 11.08
CA PHE A 200 -0.85 3.98 11.19
C PHE A 200 -1.49 4.68 12.37
N ASN A 201 -2.67 5.24 12.14
CA ASN A 201 -3.62 5.53 13.21
C ASN A 201 -4.62 4.37 13.19
N ARG A 202 -4.48 3.44 14.13
CA ARG A 202 -5.32 2.23 14.15
C ARG A 202 -6.75 2.61 14.49
N ASP A 203 -6.97 3.40 15.53
CA ASP A 203 -8.31 3.78 16.02
C ASP A 203 -9.12 4.57 15.00
N ASN A 204 -8.43 5.40 14.22
CA ASN A 204 -9.02 6.10 13.10
C ASN A 204 -8.13 5.96 11.84
N PRO A 205 -8.33 4.89 11.04
CA PRO A 205 -7.52 4.62 9.86
C PRO A 205 -7.47 5.78 8.88
N GLU A 206 -8.55 6.56 8.74
CA GLU A 206 -8.63 7.69 7.81
C GLU A 206 -7.70 8.86 8.20
N LYS A 207 -7.30 8.92 9.47
CA LYS A 207 -6.35 9.91 10.01
C LYS A 207 -4.91 9.39 10.02
N SER A 208 -4.65 8.19 9.50
CA SER A 208 -3.29 7.65 9.43
C SER A 208 -2.39 8.56 8.60
N PRO A 209 -1.23 9.00 9.13
CA PRO A 209 -0.25 9.76 8.36
C PRO A 209 0.12 9.12 7.02
N LEU A 210 0.17 7.78 6.96
CA LEU A 210 0.43 7.04 5.71
C LEU A 210 -0.63 7.29 4.62
N LEU A 211 -1.86 7.66 4.97
CA LEU A 211 -2.90 8.02 4.02
C LEU A 211 -2.95 9.53 3.79
N THR A 212 -2.90 10.32 4.86
CA THR A 212 -3.20 11.75 4.77
C THR A 212 -2.07 12.58 4.19
N ILE A 213 -0.81 12.20 4.43
CA ILE A 213 0.36 12.95 3.95
C ILE A 213 0.50 12.83 2.42
N PRO A 214 0.61 11.63 1.82
CA PRO A 214 0.76 11.48 0.37
C PRO A 214 -0.50 11.89 -0.43
N MET A 215 -1.63 12.12 0.24
CA MET A 215 -2.85 12.64 -0.38
C MET A 215 -2.84 14.18 -0.49
N LYS A 216 -2.11 14.89 0.37
CA LYS A 216 -1.99 16.36 0.30
C LYS A 216 -1.02 16.82 -0.78
N GLY A 217 0.08 16.08 -0.98
CA GLY A 217 1.10 16.43 -1.97
C GLY A 217 1.89 17.70 -1.61
N GLU A 218 2.29 18.43 -2.65
CA GLU A 218 3.10 19.66 -2.57
C GLU A 218 2.44 20.69 -1.63
N GLY A 219 3.22 21.27 -0.70
CA GLY A 219 2.70 22.10 0.40
C GLY A 219 2.42 21.34 1.71
N SER A 220 2.69 20.03 1.74
CA SER A 220 2.86 19.23 2.96
C SER A 220 4.32 18.77 3.10
N ASN A 221 4.64 17.98 4.13
CA ASN A 221 5.97 17.35 4.28
C ASN A 221 6.20 16.19 3.26
N HIS A 222 5.59 16.25 2.06
CA HIS A 222 5.70 15.26 1.01
C HIS A 222 5.79 15.94 -0.37
N PRO A 223 6.76 15.58 -1.22
CA PRO A 223 7.04 16.31 -2.46
C PRO A 223 5.98 16.14 -3.55
N GLU A 224 5.22 15.04 -3.53
CA GLU A 224 4.26 14.71 -4.61
C GLU A 224 2.92 14.23 -4.06
N GLN A 225 1.82 14.46 -4.80
CA GLN A 225 0.52 13.85 -4.50
C GLN A 225 0.45 12.44 -5.10
N ILE A 226 0.69 11.41 -4.28
CA ILE A 226 0.67 10.01 -4.72
C ILE A 226 -0.73 9.41 -4.64
N ILE A 227 -1.53 9.81 -3.64
CA ILE A 227 -2.89 9.32 -3.43
C ILE A 227 -3.90 10.37 -3.89
N ARG A 228 -4.77 10.03 -4.84
CA ARG A 228 -5.73 10.97 -5.46
C ARG A 228 -7.10 10.95 -4.76
N GLY A 229 -7.10 11.09 -3.43
CA GLY A 229 -8.32 11.10 -2.62
C GLY A 229 -8.78 9.72 -2.15
N LYS A 230 -9.94 9.69 -1.46
CA LYS A 230 -10.45 8.48 -0.78
C LYS A 230 -10.92 7.37 -1.74
N THR A 231 -11.20 7.70 -3.00
CA THR A 231 -11.60 6.74 -4.04
C THR A 231 -10.42 6.09 -4.75
N ASP A 232 -9.18 6.53 -4.47
CA ASP A 232 -7.97 5.93 -5.04
C ASP A 232 -7.80 4.48 -4.56
N PRO A 233 -7.55 3.50 -5.44
CA PRO A 233 -7.30 2.12 -5.04
C PRO A 233 -6.15 1.93 -4.03
N VAL A 234 -5.14 2.80 -4.07
CA VAL A 234 -4.06 2.81 -3.08
C VAL A 234 -4.60 3.21 -1.71
N TYR A 235 -5.42 4.27 -1.65
CA TYR A 235 -6.07 4.69 -0.41
C TYR A 235 -6.93 3.57 0.16
N SER A 236 -7.84 3.02 -0.65
CA SER A 236 -8.80 2.03 -0.17
C SER A 236 -8.13 0.75 0.32
N THR A 237 -7.05 0.30 -0.34
CA THR A 237 -6.30 -0.88 0.09
C THR A 237 -5.57 -0.64 1.42
N LEU A 238 -4.84 0.48 1.53
CA LEU A 238 -4.13 0.84 2.76
C LEU A 238 -5.10 1.09 3.92
N PHE A 239 -6.18 1.84 3.68
CA PHE A 239 -7.25 2.11 4.64
C PHE A 239 -7.88 0.81 5.14
N THR A 240 -8.24 -0.10 4.22
CA THR A 240 -8.83 -1.40 4.57
C THR A 240 -7.86 -2.25 5.39
N TYR A 241 -6.58 -2.27 5.03
CA TYR A 241 -5.57 -3.01 5.79
C TYR A 241 -5.42 -2.45 7.21
N ILE A 242 -5.24 -1.14 7.36
CA ILE A 242 -5.09 -0.48 8.66
C ILE A 242 -6.35 -0.73 9.51
N GLY A 243 -7.55 -0.60 8.92
CA GLY A 243 -8.81 -0.89 9.60
C GLY A 243 -9.02 -2.36 9.99
N LYS A 244 -8.32 -3.31 9.36
CA LYS A 244 -8.32 -4.72 9.79
C LYS A 244 -7.44 -4.95 11.03
N LEU A 245 -6.38 -4.17 11.21
CA LEU A 245 -5.50 -4.29 12.38
C LEU A 245 -6.27 -4.04 13.68
N LEU A 246 -7.26 -3.14 13.66
CA LEU A 246 -8.18 -2.92 14.79
C LEU A 246 -8.94 -4.17 15.24
N LYS A 247 -9.34 -5.02 14.28
CA LYS A 247 -10.18 -6.20 14.56
C LYS A 247 -9.36 -7.38 15.06
N VAL A 248 -8.07 -7.41 14.69
CA VAL A 248 -7.11 -8.41 15.18
C VAL A 248 -6.70 -8.11 16.59
N THR A 249 -6.80 -6.87 17.07
CA THR A 249 -6.78 -6.53 18.49
C THR A 249 -8.20 -6.33 19.02
N GLN A 250 -9.26 -7.05 18.53
CA GLN A 250 -10.65 -7.02 19.09
C GLN A 250 -11.43 -8.37 19.33
N LYS A 251 -10.78 -9.53 19.41
CA LYS A 251 -11.38 -10.88 19.55
C LYS A 251 -10.69 -11.95 20.51
N ASP A 252 -9.64 -11.59 21.27
CA ASP A 252 -8.70 -12.33 22.13
C ASP A 252 -8.98 -11.95 23.60
N ASP A 253 -9.29 -10.69 23.95
CA ASP A 253 -9.98 -10.40 25.24
C ASP A 253 -11.37 -11.05 25.30
N PHE A 254 -11.99 -11.41 24.17
CA PHE A 254 -13.31 -12.06 24.19
C PHE A 254 -13.27 -13.47 24.79
N TRP A 255 -12.09 -14.12 24.83
CA TRP A 255 -11.89 -15.41 25.52
C TRP A 255 -11.21 -15.28 26.89
N GLY A 256 -10.89 -14.05 27.35
CA GLY A 256 -10.08 -13.79 28.55
C GLY A 256 -10.81 -13.64 29.88
N SER A 257 -12.14 -13.48 29.92
CA SER A 257 -12.88 -13.35 31.19
C SER A 257 -13.43 -14.69 31.71
N GLY A 258 -12.60 -15.74 31.66
CA GLY A 258 -12.85 -16.98 32.36
C GLY A 258 -12.82 -16.74 33.87
N LYS A 259 -13.99 -16.48 34.46
CA LYS A 259 -14.22 -16.54 35.91
C LYS A 259 -13.58 -17.83 36.43
N ALA A 260 -12.58 -17.72 37.29
CA ALA A 260 -11.98 -18.88 37.96
C ALA A 260 -13.10 -19.69 38.67
N PRO A 261 -13.12 -21.03 38.57
CA PRO A 261 -14.07 -21.83 39.32
C PRO A 261 -13.81 -21.63 40.82
N SER A 262 -14.81 -21.12 41.53
CA SER A 262 -14.81 -21.05 42.99
C SER A 262 -14.60 -22.44 43.56
N THR A 263 -13.54 -22.60 44.34
CA THR A 263 -13.21 -23.82 45.07
C THR A 263 -14.37 -24.16 46.01
N PRO A 264 -14.89 -25.41 46.03
CA PRO A 264 -15.90 -25.79 47.01
C PRO A 264 -15.26 -25.89 48.41
N PRO A 265 -16.02 -25.59 49.48
CA PRO A 265 -15.49 -25.71 50.83
C PRO A 265 -15.20 -27.18 51.15
N GLN A 266 -14.00 -27.44 51.68
CA GLN A 266 -13.63 -28.73 52.24
C GLN A 266 -14.35 -28.95 53.59
N PRO A 267 -14.68 -30.21 53.94
CA PRO A 267 -15.40 -30.56 55.17
C PRO A 267 -14.56 -30.34 56.44
#